data_AF-A0A6H5FVA1-F1
#
_entry.id   AF-A0A6H5FVA1-F1
#
_cell.length_a   1.000
_cell.length_b   1.000
_cell.length_c   1.000
_cell.angle_alpha   90.00
_cell.angle_beta   90.00
_cell.angle_gamma   90.00
#
_symmetry.space_group_name_H-M   'P 1'
#
loop_
_entity.id
_entity.type
_entity.pdbx_description
1 polymer ?
#
loop_
_entity_poly.entity_id
_entity_poly.type
_entity_poly.pdbx_seq_one_letter_code
_entity_poly.pdbx_strand_id
1 'polypeptide(L)'
;MNDSQYWQQYMALNLYSMTTLTSAFLGVFGSSAVPKTIVNITSLAAVVPFKGLGYYCVGKASREMYLKVLAEENPDLRILSYSP
;
A
#
# COMPACT_ATOMS: atom_id res chain seq x y z
N MET A 1 -3.12 -14.43 -15.73
CA MET A 1 -1.93 -13.88 -15.05
C MET A 1 -0.65 -14.04 -15.88
N ASN A 2 -0.74 -14.27 -17.19
CA ASN A 2 0.38 -14.48 -18.12
C ASN A 2 0.73 -13.24 -18.97
N ASP A 3 -0.04 -12.16 -18.86
CA ASP A 3 0.24 -10.88 -19.51
C ASP A 3 1.07 -9.99 -18.58
N SER A 4 2.34 -9.76 -18.94
CA SER A 4 3.27 -8.94 -18.19
C SER A 4 2.94 -7.45 -18.27
N GLN A 5 2.40 -6.98 -19.40
CA GLN A 5 2.04 -5.58 -19.57
C GLN A 5 0.85 -5.23 -18.68
N TYR A 6 -0.13 -6.13 -18.59
CA TYR A 6 -1.24 -5.96 -17.64
C TYR A 6 -0.75 -5.96 -16.19
N TRP A 7 0.21 -6.83 -15.81
CA TRP A 7 0.82 -6.78 -14.47
C TRP A 7 1.46 -5.41 -14.19
N GLN A 8 2.23 -4.87 -15.14
CA GLN A 8 2.87 -3.57 -14.98
C GLN A 8 1.84 -2.46 -14.79
N GLN A 9 0.78 -2.43 -15.61
CA GLN A 9 -0.29 -1.43 -15.48
C GLN A 9 -1.04 -1.58 -14.14
N TYR A 10 -1.36 -2.81 -13.75
CA TYR A 10 -2.05 -3.10 -12.50
C TYR A 10 -1.25 -2.64 -11.29
N MET A 11 0.05 -2.96 -11.25
CA MET A 11 0.94 -2.57 -10.15
C MET A 11 1.27 -1.09 -10.17
N ALA A 12 1.39 -0.46 -11.34
CA ALA A 12 1.57 0.98 -11.46
C ALA A 12 0.43 1.75 -10.78
N LEU A 13 -0.82 1.32 -11.03
CA LEU A 13 -1.98 1.93 -10.39
C LEU A 13 -2.10 1.54 -8.91
N ASN A 14 -2.01 0.27 -8.57
CA ASN A 14 -2.41 -0.20 -7.24
C ASN A 14 -1.29 -0.15 -6.18
N LEU A 15 -0.02 -0.17 -6.60
CA LEU A 15 1.13 -0.09 -5.69
C LEU A 15 1.94 1.18 -5.95
N TYR A 16 2.42 1.42 -7.17
CA TYR A 16 3.40 2.50 -7.40
C TYR A 16 2.80 3.90 -7.19
N SER A 17 1.53 4.10 -7.56
CA SER A 17 0.85 5.39 -7.34
C SER A 17 0.77 5.74 -5.85
N MET A 18 0.39 4.78 -5.00
CA MET A 18 0.22 5.04 -3.56
C MET A 18 1.57 5.15 -2.85
N THR A 19 2.60 4.38 -3.25
CA THR A 19 3.95 4.52 -2.66
C THR A 19 4.54 5.87 -3.03
N THR A 20 4.38 6.31 -4.27
CA THR A 20 4.81 7.64 -4.73
C THR A 20 4.06 8.75 -4.00
N LEU A 21 2.74 8.62 -3.86
CA LEU A 21 1.93 9.58 -3.11
C LEU A 21 2.34 9.66 -1.64
N THR A 22 2.59 8.51 -1.02
CA THR A 22 3.05 8.42 0.38
C THR A 22 4.41 9.10 0.53
N SER A 23 5.35 8.81 -0.38
CA SER A 23 6.67 9.45 -0.39
C SER A 23 6.58 10.96 -0.59
N ALA A 24 5.72 11.43 -1.49
CA ALA A 24 5.52 12.86 -1.73
C ALA A 24 4.92 13.55 -0.50
N PHE A 25 3.91 12.95 0.12
CA PHE A 25 3.30 13.43 1.36
C PHE A 25 4.34 13.56 2.49
N LEU A 26 5.15 12.52 2.70
CA LEU A 26 6.21 12.55 3.70
C LEU A 26 7.36 13.51 3.34
N GLY A 27 7.65 13.70 2.05
CA GLY A 27 8.61 14.70 1.60
C GLY A 27 8.18 16.13 1.92
N VAL A 28 6.88 16.43 1.85
CA VAL A 28 6.34 17.77 2.15
C VAL A 28 6.13 17.98 3.65
N PHE A 29 5.61 16.99 4.37
CA PHE A 29 5.18 17.14 5.77
C PHE A 29 6.07 16.40 6.79
N GLY A 30 7.13 15.73 6.35
CA GLY A 30 7.97 14.85 7.18
C GLY A 30 8.60 15.55 8.38
N SER A 31 9.08 16.78 8.21
CA SER A 31 9.68 17.60 9.29
C SER A 31 8.66 18.36 10.13
N SER A 32 7.38 18.35 9.75
CA SER A 32 6.32 19.00 10.53
C SER A 32 6.07 18.23 11.84
N ALA A 33 5.86 18.97 12.93
CA ALA A 33 5.45 18.43 14.24
C ALA A 33 3.99 17.94 14.25
N VAL A 34 3.22 18.19 13.19
CA VAL A 34 1.84 17.72 13.06
C VAL A 34 1.82 16.19 12.92
N PRO A 35 0.95 15.46 13.64
CA PRO A 35 0.80 14.02 13.47
C PRO A 35 0.42 13.64 12.04
N LYS A 36 1.14 12.68 11.46
CA LYS A 36 0.88 12.16 10.11
C LYS A 36 0.15 10.82 10.21
N THR A 37 -1.00 10.73 9.55
CA THR A 37 -1.79 9.49 9.49
C THR A 37 -1.92 9.03 8.05
N ILE A 38 -1.60 7.76 7.79
CA ILE A 38 -1.75 7.11 6.48
C ILE A 38 -2.74 5.96 6.65
N VAL A 39 -3.81 5.99 5.87
CA VAL A 39 -4.82 4.92 5.86
C VAL A 39 -4.81 4.22 4.51
N ASN A 40 -4.63 2.91 4.53
CA ASN A 40 -4.76 2.04 3.37
C ASN A 40 -6.04 1.23 3.44
N ILE A 41 -6.86 1.36 2.41
CA ILE A 41 -8.04 0.52 2.25
C ILE A 41 -7.59 -0.83 1.70
N THR A 42 -7.53 -1.83 2.58
CA THR A 42 -7.12 -3.19 2.26
C THR A 42 -8.35 -4.09 2.04
N SER A 43 -8.15 -5.41 2.10
CA SER A 43 -9.18 -6.44 2.04
C SER A 43 -8.65 -7.70 2.73
N LEU A 44 -9.54 -8.60 3.16
CA LEU A 44 -9.16 -9.97 3.54
C LEU A 44 -8.28 -10.67 2.48
N ALA A 45 -8.43 -10.29 1.21
CA ALA A 45 -7.61 -10.77 0.09
C ALA A 45 -6.09 -10.44 0.22
N ALA A 46 -5.70 -9.57 1.15
CA ALA A 46 -4.28 -9.32 1.45
C ALA A 46 -3.60 -10.49 2.17
N VAL A 47 -4.37 -11.31 2.88
CA VAL A 47 -3.86 -12.40 3.74
C VAL A 47 -4.49 -13.76 3.45
N VAL A 48 -5.63 -13.80 2.75
CA VAL A 48 -6.31 -15.04 2.32
C VAL A 48 -6.42 -15.07 0.79
N PRO A 49 -6.09 -16.20 0.13
CA PRO A 49 -6.22 -16.31 -1.32
C PRO A 49 -7.67 -16.52 -1.77
N PHE A 50 -8.03 -15.90 -2.89
CA PHE A 50 -9.33 -16.10 -3.56
C PHE A 50 -9.12 -16.52 -5.02
N LYS A 51 -9.79 -17.59 -5.46
CA LYS A 51 -9.73 -18.08 -6.84
C LYS A 51 -10.21 -16.99 -7.80
N GLY A 52 -9.44 -16.74 -8.86
CA GLY A 52 -9.75 -15.71 -9.87
C GLY A 52 -9.30 -14.28 -9.51
N LEU A 53 -8.91 -14.00 -8.26
CA LEU A 53 -8.54 -12.66 -7.80
C LEU A 53 -7.03 -12.47 -7.60
N GLY A 54 -6.19 -13.17 -8.37
CA GLY A 54 -4.74 -13.18 -8.16
C GLY A 54 -4.09 -11.80 -8.17
N TYR A 55 -4.38 -10.96 -9.17
CA TYR A 55 -3.89 -9.57 -9.22
C TYR A 55 -4.31 -8.77 -7.98
N TYR A 56 -5.57 -8.90 -7.58
CA TYR A 56 -6.13 -8.20 -6.43
C TYR A 56 -5.49 -8.65 -5.11
N CYS A 57 -5.34 -9.96 -4.90
CA CYS A 57 -4.70 -10.51 -3.71
C CYS A 57 -3.25 -10.02 -3.61
N VAL A 58 -2.48 -10.13 -4.70
CA VAL A 58 -1.09 -9.65 -4.75
C VAL A 58 -1.02 -8.15 -4.49
N GLY A 59 -1.89 -7.36 -5.12
CA GLY A 59 -1.94 -5.91 -4.93
C GLY A 59 -2.25 -5.51 -3.49
N LYS A 60 -3.21 -6.17 -2.83
CA LYS A 60 -3.54 -5.89 -1.42
C LYS A 60 -2.43 -6.33 -0.47
N ALA A 61 -1.88 -7.53 -0.66
CA ALA A 61 -0.78 -8.05 0.15
C ALA A 61 0.47 -7.16 0.08
N SER A 62 0.85 -6.72 -1.13
CA SER A 62 2.02 -5.87 -1.33
C SER A 62 1.85 -4.47 -0.72
N ARG A 63 0.65 -3.87 -0.81
CA ARG A 63 0.34 -2.59 -0.14
C ARG A 63 0.45 -2.71 1.39
N GLU A 64 -0.10 -3.77 1.97
CA GLU A 64 0.00 -3.99 3.42
C GLU A 64 1.44 -4.16 3.87
N MET A 65 2.24 -4.96 3.16
CA MET A 65 3.62 -5.18 3.54
C MET A 65 4.45 -3.90 3.43
N TYR A 66 4.27 -3.13 2.35
CA TYR A 66 4.93 -1.83 2.19
C TYR A 66 4.64 -0.90 3.39
N LEU A 67 3.38 -0.80 3.82
CA LEU A 67 3.00 0.07 4.92
C LEU A 67 3.40 -0.46 6.29
N LYS A 68 3.49 -1.78 6.47
CA LYS A 68 4.06 -2.40 7.68
C LYS A 68 5.54 -2.04 7.82
N VAL A 69 6.31 -2.19 6.75
CA VAL A 69 7.73 -1.79 6.74
C VAL A 69 7.87 -0.29 7.02
N LEU A 70 7.05 0.55 6.36
CA LEU A 70 7.10 2.00 6.58
C LEU A 70 6.81 2.38 8.04
N ALA A 71 5.91 1.68 8.72
CA ALA A 71 5.60 1.91 10.13
C ALA A 71 6.77 1.55 11.04
N GLU A 72 7.44 0.42 10.79
CA GLU A 72 8.64 0.01 11.53
C GLU A 72 9.80 0.99 11.34
N GLU A 73 9.98 1.50 10.12
CA GLU A 73 11.01 2.49 9.80
C GLU A 73 10.71 3.89 10.37
N ASN A 74 9.43 4.20 10.63
CA ASN A 74 8.99 5.53 11.06
C ASN A 74 7.96 5.45 12.19
N PRO A 75 8.38 5.18 13.44
CA PRO A 75 7.48 4.95 14.58
C PRO A 75 6.52 6.10 14.91
N ASP A 76 6.84 7.33 14.49
CA ASP A 76 5.99 8.51 14.70
C ASP A 76 4.80 8.58 13.72
N LEU A 77 4.81 7.77 12.65
CA LEU A 77 3.69 7.70 11.70
C LEU A 77 2.57 6.84 12.26
N ARG A 78 1.33 7.33 12.12
CA ARG A 78 0.14 6.53 12.41
C ARG A 78 -0.31 5.84 11.13
N ILE A 79 -0.13 4.54 11.05
CA ILE A 79 -0.47 3.76 9.84
C ILE A 79 -1.57 2.76 10.15
N LEU A 80 -2.63 2.77 9.34
CA LEU A 80 -3.75 1.82 9.44
C LEU A 80 -3.99 1.16 8.09
N SER A 81 -4.04 -0.17 8.07
CA SER A 81 -4.64 -0.92 6.96
C SER A 81 -6.02 -1.40 7.39
N TYR A 82 -7.06 -0.80 6.80
CA TYR A 82 -8.46 -1.07 7.13
C TYR A 82 -9.11 -1.95 6.06
N SER A 83 -9.53 -3.16 6.43
CA SER A 83 -10.33 -4.03 5.57
C SER A 83 -11.81 -3.73 5.85
N PRO A 84 -12.55 -3.12 4.91
CA PRO A 84 -13.99 -2.95 5.04
C PRO A 84 -14.72 -4.30 4.93
#